data_AF-X8ADM6-F1
#
_entry.id   AF-X8ADM6-F1
#
_cell.length_a   1.000
_cell.length_b   1.000
_cell.length_c   1.000
_cell.angle_alpha   90.00
_cell.angle_beta   90.00
_cell.angle_gamma   90.00
#
_symmetry.space_group_name_H-M   'P 1'
#
loop_
_entity.id
_entity.type
_entity.pdbx_description
1 polymer ?
#
loop_
_entity_poly.entity_id
_entity_poly.type
_entity_poly.pdbx_seq_one_letter_code
_entity_poly.pdbx_strand_id
1 'polypeptide(L)'
;MLGEPPPPTYKVSLNSIGGFRNSMTFVLTGLDIEAKAQLVRRQLESSLTAKPAELQWTLARTDHVDADTEEAASALLHCVVRDPDPANVGRQFSSAAVELALASYPGFTVTAPPGEGQVYGVFTAGYVDAGEVPHVAVHADGTRVDIPCASETLVLARPTSRRRPSRCRPAHPPGAAGRCGRCAQR
;
A
#
# COMPACT_ATOMS: atom_id res chain seq x y z
N MET A 1 -2.76 6.34 39.71
CA MET A 1 -1.78 6.42 38.60
C MET A 1 -1.74 7.87 38.17
N LEU A 2 -0.59 8.55 38.29
CA LEU A 2 -0.45 9.91 37.78
C LEU A 2 -0.22 9.85 36.26
N GLY A 3 -0.84 10.75 35.49
CA GLY A 3 -0.53 10.91 34.07
C GLY A 3 0.81 11.60 33.85
N GLU A 4 1.45 11.36 32.72
CA GLU A 4 2.67 12.06 32.32
C GLU A 4 2.34 13.44 31.72
N PRO A 5 3.15 14.49 31.96
CA PRO A 5 2.93 15.81 31.38
C PRO A 5 2.97 15.80 29.83
N PRO A 6 2.24 16.69 29.15
CA PRO A 6 2.25 16.78 27.70
C PRO A 6 3.59 17.31 27.17
N PRO A 7 3.94 17.04 25.89
CA PRO A 7 5.06 17.71 25.23
C PRO A 7 4.86 19.23 25.11
N PRO A 8 5.96 20.02 25.07
CA PRO A 8 5.88 21.46 24.89
C PRO A 8 5.51 21.88 23.45
N THR A 9 5.34 20.92 22.53
CA THR A 9 5.02 21.18 21.12
C THR A 9 3.71 20.54 20.71
N TYR A 10 2.98 21.20 19.81
CA TYR A 10 1.82 20.64 19.14
C TYR A 10 2.20 20.01 17.82
N LYS A 11 1.61 18.85 17.53
CA LYS A 11 1.73 18.21 16.22
C LYS A 11 0.78 18.89 15.25
N VAL A 12 1.32 19.48 14.19
CA VAL A 12 0.57 20.07 13.09
C VAL A 12 0.62 19.19 11.86
N SER A 13 -0.44 19.26 11.05
CA SER A 13 -0.56 18.50 9.81
C SER A 13 -0.15 19.37 8.63
N LEU A 14 0.96 19.04 7.97
CA LEU A 14 1.35 19.67 6.71
C LEU A 14 0.87 18.77 5.57
N ASN A 15 -0.24 19.16 4.94
CA ASN A 15 -0.82 18.44 3.81
C ASN A 15 -0.45 19.16 2.52
N SER A 16 0.17 18.45 1.59
CA SER A 16 0.45 18.94 0.23
C SER A 16 -0.09 17.98 -0.82
N ILE A 17 -0.28 18.47 -2.04
CA ILE A 17 -0.59 17.62 -3.19
C ILE A 17 0.69 16.90 -3.58
N GLY A 18 0.64 15.56 -3.61
CA GLY A 18 1.76 14.71 -3.98
C GLY A 18 1.91 14.46 -5.47
N GLY A 19 0.90 14.84 -6.26
CA GLY A 19 0.78 14.53 -7.69
C GLY A 19 -0.44 13.66 -7.95
N PHE A 20 -0.35 12.87 -9.01
CA PHE A 20 -1.41 12.00 -9.51
C PHE A 20 -1.01 10.54 -9.35
N ARG A 21 -1.98 9.69 -9.01
CA ARG A 21 -1.82 8.25 -8.83
C ARG A 21 -2.84 7.50 -9.66
N ASN A 22 -2.41 6.43 -10.31
CA ASN A 22 -3.31 5.46 -10.93
C ASN A 22 -2.89 4.04 -10.55
N SER A 23 -3.79 3.09 -10.72
CA SER A 23 -3.50 1.68 -10.47
C SER A 23 -4.30 0.75 -11.38
N MET A 24 -3.67 -0.35 -11.78
CA MET A 24 -4.29 -1.43 -12.53
C MET A 24 -3.99 -2.76 -11.86
N THR A 25 -5.00 -3.64 -11.80
CA THR A 25 -4.85 -5.00 -11.27
C THR A 25 -5.08 -6.00 -12.40
N PHE A 26 -4.07 -6.82 -12.64
CA PHE A 26 -4.10 -7.93 -13.59
C PHE A 26 -4.37 -9.23 -12.85
N VAL A 27 -5.41 -9.95 -13.24
CA VAL A 27 -5.69 -11.30 -12.71
C VAL A 27 -4.87 -12.30 -13.51
N LEU A 28 -4.06 -13.10 -12.83
CA LEU A 28 -3.19 -14.12 -13.41
C LEU A 28 -3.68 -15.50 -12.99
N THR A 29 -4.06 -16.32 -13.95
CA THR A 29 -4.50 -17.71 -13.74
C THR A 29 -3.43 -18.70 -14.21
N GLY A 30 -3.54 -19.97 -13.78
CA GLY A 30 -2.73 -21.07 -14.28
C GLY A 30 -1.38 -21.23 -13.57
N LEU A 31 -0.49 -22.04 -14.17
CA LEU A 31 0.68 -22.58 -13.48
C LEU A 31 1.86 -21.60 -13.35
N ASP A 32 2.16 -20.85 -14.41
CA ASP A 32 3.38 -20.02 -14.49
C ASP A 32 3.15 -18.55 -14.06
N ILE A 33 2.61 -18.34 -12.85
CA ILE A 33 2.23 -17.01 -12.34
C ILE A 33 3.40 -16.03 -12.35
N GLU A 34 4.57 -16.41 -11.83
CA GLU A 34 5.75 -15.54 -11.84
C GLU A 34 6.18 -15.15 -13.26
N ALA A 35 6.20 -16.11 -14.18
CA ALA A 35 6.64 -15.87 -15.55
C ALA A 35 5.67 -14.91 -16.26
N LYS A 36 4.36 -15.12 -16.09
CA LYS A 36 3.31 -14.22 -16.60
C LYS A 36 3.44 -12.82 -15.99
N ALA A 37 3.67 -12.73 -14.67
CA ALA A 37 3.86 -11.44 -14.03
C ALA A 37 5.07 -10.70 -14.60
N GLN A 38 6.18 -11.38 -14.85
CA GLN A 38 7.36 -10.78 -15.48
C GLN A 38 7.12 -10.40 -16.94
N LEU A 39 6.35 -11.19 -17.68
CA LEU A 39 5.96 -10.85 -19.04
C LEU A 39 5.14 -9.55 -19.09
N VAL A 40 4.09 -9.46 -18.27
CA VAL A 40 3.24 -8.26 -18.17
C VAL A 40 4.05 -7.04 -17.78
N ARG A 41 4.94 -7.15 -16.79
CA ARG A 41 5.82 -6.05 -16.37
C ARG A 41 6.66 -5.51 -17.53
N ARG A 42 7.39 -6.40 -18.22
CA ARG A 42 8.25 -6.02 -19.33
C ARG A 42 7.47 -5.36 -20.46
N GLN A 43 6.34 -5.95 -20.83
CA GLN A 43 5.56 -5.43 -21.95
C GLN A 43 4.90 -4.09 -21.61
N LEU A 44 4.32 -3.95 -20.41
CA LEU A 44 3.73 -2.67 -19.99
C LEU A 44 4.81 -1.60 -19.97
N GLU A 45 5.95 -1.85 -19.31
CA GLU A 45 7.06 -0.90 -19.25
C GLU A 45 7.60 -0.51 -20.63
N SER A 46 7.63 -1.46 -21.59
CA SER A 46 8.04 -1.17 -22.97
C SER A 46 7.01 -0.38 -23.79
N SER A 47 5.73 -0.44 -23.40
CA SER A 47 4.63 0.25 -24.10
C SER A 47 4.42 1.68 -23.62
N LEU A 48 4.95 2.05 -22.44
CA LEU A 48 4.81 3.40 -21.91
C LEU A 48 5.65 4.38 -22.72
N THR A 49 5.00 5.40 -23.28
CA THR A 49 5.67 6.47 -24.03
C THR A 49 6.51 7.38 -23.12
N ALA A 50 6.09 7.54 -21.86
CA ALA A 50 6.82 8.26 -20.83
C ALA A 50 6.91 7.39 -19.57
N LYS A 51 8.10 7.37 -18.95
CA LYS A 51 8.30 6.63 -17.70
C LYS A 51 7.79 7.49 -16.53
N PRO A 52 6.80 7.00 -15.75
CA PRO A 52 6.33 7.75 -14.58
C PRO A 52 7.42 7.82 -13.51
N ALA A 53 7.35 8.85 -12.68
CA ALA A 53 8.27 9.08 -11.57
C ALA A 53 8.35 7.87 -10.63
N GLU A 54 7.22 7.19 -10.42
CA GLU A 54 7.14 5.97 -9.63
C GLU A 54 6.27 4.92 -10.33
N LEU A 55 6.83 3.71 -10.45
CA LEU A 55 6.14 2.52 -10.94
C LEU A 55 6.39 1.38 -9.95
N GLN A 56 5.33 0.96 -9.26
CA GLN A 56 5.40 -0.08 -8.24
C GLN A 56 4.59 -1.31 -8.65
N TRP A 57 5.23 -2.47 -8.53
CA TRP A 57 4.61 -3.76 -8.79
C TRP A 57 4.49 -4.57 -7.50
N THR A 58 3.31 -5.12 -7.25
CA THR A 58 3.06 -6.05 -6.15
C THR A 58 2.37 -7.29 -6.69
N LEU A 59 2.96 -8.46 -6.51
CA LEU A 59 2.32 -9.74 -6.83
C LEU A 59 1.77 -10.35 -5.53
N ALA A 60 0.46 -10.51 -5.46
CA ALA A 60 -0.22 -11.24 -4.40
C ALA A 60 -0.49 -12.68 -4.85
N ARG A 61 0.20 -13.65 -4.22
CA ARG A 61 0.00 -15.09 -4.41
C ARG A 61 -1.21 -15.56 -3.60
N THR A 62 -2.39 -15.16 -4.06
CA THR A 62 -3.70 -15.58 -3.50
C THR A 62 -4.16 -16.93 -4.06
N ASP A 63 -3.47 -17.43 -5.09
CA ASP A 63 -3.76 -18.68 -5.75
C ASP A 63 -3.49 -19.90 -4.86
N HIS A 64 -4.32 -20.92 -5.02
CA HIS A 64 -4.20 -22.22 -4.39
C HIS A 64 -4.07 -23.34 -5.43
N VAL A 65 -3.25 -24.34 -5.12
CA VAL A 65 -3.14 -25.55 -5.95
C VAL A 65 -4.46 -26.32 -5.90
N ASP A 66 -4.92 -26.79 -7.06
CA ASP A 66 -6.15 -27.58 -7.22
C ASP A 66 -7.39 -26.91 -6.58
N ALA A 67 -7.52 -25.59 -6.76
CA ALA A 67 -8.65 -24.86 -6.21
C ALA A 67 -9.98 -25.23 -6.88
N ASP A 68 -11.05 -25.31 -6.08
CA ASP A 68 -12.40 -25.62 -6.55
C ASP A 68 -13.04 -24.50 -7.41
N THR A 69 -12.42 -23.31 -7.44
CA THR A 69 -12.91 -22.15 -8.19
C THR A 69 -11.77 -21.41 -8.89
N GLU A 70 -12.08 -20.80 -10.04
CA GLU A 70 -11.12 -19.98 -10.79
C GLU A 70 -10.61 -18.77 -10.00
N GLU A 71 -11.46 -18.18 -9.16
CA GLU A 71 -11.07 -17.07 -8.29
C GLU A 71 -9.98 -17.50 -7.30
N ALA A 72 -10.16 -18.65 -6.65
CA ALA A 72 -9.18 -19.22 -5.72
C ALA A 72 -7.94 -19.81 -6.44
N ALA A 73 -8.01 -20.06 -7.75
CA ALA A 73 -6.87 -20.46 -8.58
C ALA A 73 -6.07 -19.25 -9.13
N SER A 74 -6.48 -18.02 -8.82
CA SER A 74 -5.94 -16.79 -9.41
C SER A 74 -5.04 -16.00 -8.46
N ALA A 75 -3.96 -15.45 -9.01
CA ALA A 75 -3.09 -14.47 -8.37
C ALA A 75 -3.40 -13.05 -8.87
N LEU A 76 -3.11 -12.03 -8.07
CA LEU A 76 -3.31 -10.63 -8.44
C LEU A 76 -1.97 -9.92 -8.60
N LEU A 77 -1.74 -9.34 -9.77
CA LEU A 77 -0.62 -8.44 -10.02
C LEU A 77 -1.11 -6.99 -10.04
N HIS A 78 -0.70 -6.23 -9.02
CA HIS A 78 -1.01 -4.82 -8.90
C HIS A 78 0.12 -3.97 -9.47
N CYS A 79 -0.25 -3.04 -10.35
CA CYS A 79 0.59 -1.96 -10.84
C CYS A 79 0.08 -0.66 -10.24
N VAL A 80 0.92 0.08 -9.53
CA VAL A 80 0.61 1.43 -9.03
C VAL A 80 1.61 2.40 -9.63
N VAL A 81 1.10 3.45 -10.26
CA VAL A 81 1.90 4.53 -10.84
C VAL A 81 1.64 5.84 -10.11
N ARG A 82 2.70 6.65 -9.96
CA ARG A 82 2.60 8.03 -9.44
C ARG A 82 3.48 8.95 -10.26
N ASP A 83 2.96 10.14 -10.55
CA ASP A 83 3.68 11.18 -11.28
C ASP A 83 3.14 12.57 -10.95
N PRO A 84 3.98 13.63 -10.93
CA PRO A 84 3.49 15.00 -10.84
C PRO A 84 2.66 15.44 -12.06
N ASP A 85 2.92 14.88 -13.24
CA ASP A 85 2.17 15.16 -14.47
C ASP A 85 0.99 14.17 -14.62
N PRO A 86 -0.27 14.64 -14.65
CA PRO A 86 -1.42 13.77 -14.82
C PRO A 86 -1.42 13.01 -16.14
N ALA A 87 -0.76 13.52 -17.20
CA ALA A 87 -0.73 12.87 -18.50
C ALA A 87 0.02 11.53 -18.47
N ASN A 88 1.05 11.41 -17.62
CA ASN A 88 1.89 10.21 -17.48
C ASN A 88 1.17 9.05 -16.78
N VAL A 89 0.16 9.35 -15.95
CA VAL A 89 -0.59 8.34 -15.18
C VAL A 89 -2.07 8.26 -15.53
N GLY A 90 -2.56 9.13 -16.41
CA GLY A 90 -3.95 9.12 -16.89
C GLY A 90 -4.17 8.15 -18.04
N ARG A 91 -5.01 8.55 -18.99
CA ARG A 91 -5.42 7.72 -20.14
C ARG A 91 -4.29 6.97 -20.86
N GLN A 92 -3.11 7.56 -21.03
CA GLN A 92 -2.01 6.89 -21.74
C GLN A 92 -1.58 5.59 -21.06
N PHE A 93 -1.41 5.63 -19.73
CA PHE A 93 -1.09 4.45 -18.93
C PHE A 93 -2.21 3.41 -18.99
N SER A 94 -3.45 3.85 -18.79
CA SER A 94 -4.60 2.94 -18.76
C SER A 94 -4.89 2.30 -20.10
N SER A 95 -4.76 3.04 -21.22
CA SER A 95 -4.88 2.48 -22.57
C SER A 95 -3.82 1.42 -22.83
N ALA A 96 -2.55 1.72 -22.54
CA ALA A 96 -1.46 0.77 -22.72
C ALA A 96 -1.69 -0.53 -21.92
N ALA A 97 -2.17 -0.41 -20.69
CA ALA A 97 -2.50 -1.57 -19.85
C ALA A 97 -3.66 -2.40 -20.42
N VAL A 98 -4.71 -1.77 -20.96
CA VAL A 98 -5.85 -2.46 -21.59
C VAL A 98 -5.47 -3.11 -22.92
N GLU A 99 -4.73 -2.41 -23.77
CA GLU A 99 -4.27 -2.92 -25.06
C GLU A 99 -3.34 -4.13 -24.87
N LEU A 100 -2.40 -4.02 -23.92
CA LEU A 100 -1.52 -5.12 -23.54
C LEU A 100 -2.31 -6.34 -23.10
N ALA A 101 -3.29 -6.11 -22.25
CA ALA A 101 -4.17 -7.13 -21.71
C ALA A 101 -4.91 -7.91 -22.80
N LEU A 102 -5.47 -7.21 -23.80
CA LEU A 102 -6.17 -7.83 -24.92
C LEU A 102 -5.23 -8.61 -25.86
N ALA A 103 -3.95 -8.21 -25.93
CA ALA A 103 -3.00 -8.75 -26.89
C ALA A 103 -2.11 -9.89 -26.34
N SER A 104 -1.97 -10.03 -25.02
CA SER A 104 -0.77 -10.70 -24.49
C SER A 104 -0.95 -12.05 -23.80
N TYR A 105 -1.80 -12.16 -22.77
CA TYR A 105 -1.90 -13.43 -22.03
C TYR A 105 -3.33 -13.96 -21.95
N PRO A 106 -3.54 -15.26 -22.25
CA PRO A 106 -4.88 -15.85 -22.29
C PRO A 106 -5.55 -15.77 -20.91
N GLY A 107 -6.85 -15.44 -20.91
CA GLY A 107 -7.65 -15.29 -19.69
C GLY A 107 -7.67 -13.88 -19.10
N PHE A 108 -7.49 -12.84 -19.93
CA PHE A 108 -7.54 -11.46 -19.46
C PHE A 108 -8.86 -11.13 -18.77
N THR A 109 -8.76 -10.72 -17.52
CA THR A 109 -9.82 -10.09 -16.75
C THR A 109 -9.21 -9.04 -15.81
N VAL A 110 -9.90 -7.91 -15.69
CA VAL A 110 -9.54 -6.80 -14.79
C VAL A 110 -10.65 -6.56 -13.81
N THR A 111 -10.26 -6.15 -12.61
CA THR A 111 -11.20 -5.95 -11.50
C THR A 111 -11.92 -4.60 -11.55
N ALA A 112 -11.52 -3.70 -12.45
CA ALA A 112 -12.10 -2.37 -12.59
C ALA A 112 -11.88 -1.83 -14.02
N PRO A 113 -12.77 -0.96 -14.52
CA PRO A 113 -12.53 -0.25 -15.78
C PRO A 113 -11.29 0.66 -15.66
N PRO A 114 -10.61 0.94 -16.79
CA PRO A 114 -9.51 1.91 -16.82
C PRO A 114 -10.01 3.28 -16.33
N GLY A 115 -9.32 3.84 -15.33
CA GLY A 115 -9.64 5.14 -14.75
C GLY A 115 -8.54 6.17 -14.99
N GLU A 116 -8.88 7.46 -14.85
CA GLU A 116 -7.89 8.54 -14.90
C GLU A 116 -7.06 8.62 -13.61
N GLY A 117 -5.87 9.24 -13.70
CA GLY A 117 -5.03 9.51 -12.54
C GLY A 117 -5.75 10.40 -11.52
N GLN A 118 -5.74 9.99 -10.25
CA GLN A 118 -6.38 10.69 -9.15
C GLN A 118 -5.34 11.45 -8.32
N VAL A 119 -5.69 12.66 -7.87
CA VAL A 119 -4.84 13.44 -6.97
C VAL A 119 -4.68 12.70 -5.65
N TYR A 120 -3.45 12.63 -5.12
CA TYR A 120 -3.20 12.12 -3.77
C TYR A 120 -2.54 13.18 -2.88
N GLY A 121 -2.90 13.16 -1.60
CA GLY A 121 -2.32 14.02 -0.58
C GLY A 121 -1.10 13.37 0.08
N VAL A 122 -0.07 14.16 0.35
CA VAL A 122 1.07 13.79 1.18
C VAL A 122 0.93 14.49 2.52
N PHE A 123 0.93 13.70 3.58
CA PHE A 123 0.92 14.20 4.95
C PHE A 123 2.35 14.16 5.52
N THR A 124 2.79 15.29 6.04
CA THR A 124 4.01 15.42 6.83
C THR A 124 3.67 15.98 8.19
N ALA A 125 4.11 15.32 9.26
CA ALA A 125 3.94 15.83 10.62
C ALA A 125 4.94 16.98 10.87
N GLY A 126 4.43 18.16 11.16
CA GLY A 126 5.20 19.28 11.70
C GLY A 126 5.01 19.38 13.22
N TYR A 127 5.89 20.13 13.89
CA TYR A 127 5.77 20.45 15.30
C TYR A 127 6.00 21.93 15.50
N VAL A 128 5.11 22.58 16.24
CA VAL A 128 5.19 24.01 16.58
C VAL A 128 5.19 24.16 18.08
N ASP A 129 5.81 25.24 18.59
CA ASP A 129 5.78 25.54 20.02
C ASP A 129 4.35 25.78 20.48
N ALA A 130 4.00 25.27 21.65
CA ALA A 130 2.64 25.40 22.15
C ALA A 130 2.22 26.88 22.32
N GLY A 131 3.15 27.74 22.74
CA GLY A 131 2.91 29.17 22.95
C GLY A 131 2.64 29.96 21.67
N GLU A 132 2.95 29.42 20.50
CA GLU A 132 2.68 30.08 19.21
C GLU A 132 1.24 29.88 18.74
N VAL A 133 0.48 28.95 19.33
CA VAL A 133 -0.88 28.61 18.91
C VAL A 133 -1.90 29.11 19.96
N PRO A 134 -2.70 30.14 19.65
CA PRO A 134 -3.72 30.62 20.58
C PRO A 134 -4.87 29.62 20.71
N HIS A 135 -5.18 29.21 21.95
CA HIS A 135 -6.36 28.40 22.25
C HIS A 135 -7.48 29.28 22.77
N VAL A 136 -8.65 29.18 22.15
CA VAL A 136 -9.82 29.98 22.53
C VAL A 136 -11.04 29.08 22.66
N ALA A 137 -11.65 29.05 23.85
CA ALA A 137 -12.99 28.49 24.04
C ALA A 137 -14.05 29.51 23.60
N VAL A 138 -15.02 29.06 22.82
CA VAL A 138 -16.19 29.86 22.43
C VAL A 138 -17.43 29.26 23.10
N HIS A 139 -18.09 30.05 23.92
CA HIS A 139 -19.29 29.66 24.65
C HIS A 139 -20.55 29.83 23.78
N ALA A 140 -21.67 29.25 24.21
CA ALA A 140 -22.93 29.28 23.47
C ALA A 140 -23.53 30.70 23.30
N ASP A 141 -23.16 31.62 24.18
CA ASP A 141 -23.51 33.05 24.14
C ASP A 141 -22.58 33.87 23.22
N GLY A 142 -21.57 33.23 22.61
CA GLY A 142 -20.56 33.87 21.77
C GLY A 142 -19.36 34.42 22.54
N THR A 143 -19.33 34.32 23.87
CA THR A 143 -18.20 34.77 24.69
C THR A 143 -16.95 33.94 24.37
N ARG A 144 -15.79 34.59 24.25
CA ARG A 144 -14.50 33.98 23.93
C ARG A 144 -13.56 34.07 25.12
N VAL A 145 -12.96 32.94 25.51
CA VAL A 145 -12.02 32.85 26.64
C VAL A 145 -10.72 32.23 26.17
N ASP A 146 -9.61 32.93 26.37
CA ASP A 146 -8.27 32.41 26.07
C ASP A 146 -7.89 31.32 27.09
N ILE A 147 -7.38 30.21 26.57
CA ILE A 147 -6.90 29.08 27.38
C ILE A 147 -5.37 29.09 27.33
N PRO A 148 -4.68 29.24 28.48
CA PRO A 148 -3.23 29.18 28.50
C PRO A 148 -2.73 27.78 28.17
N CYS A 149 -1.53 27.71 27.60
CA CYS A 149 -0.85 26.43 27.38
C CYS A 149 -0.51 25.75 28.72
N ALA A 150 -0.30 24.43 28.68
CA ALA A 150 0.08 23.67 29.86
C ALA A 150 1.41 24.20 30.43
N SER A 151 1.42 24.51 31.73
CA SER A 151 2.62 25.01 32.43
C SER A 151 3.62 23.90 32.77
N GLU A 152 3.12 22.69 32.98
CA GLU A 152 3.95 21.50 33.21
C GLU A 152 4.05 20.71 31.89
N THR A 153 5.26 20.59 31.36
CA THR A 153 5.52 19.89 30.09
C THR A 153 6.70 18.95 30.22
N LEU A 154 6.73 17.92 29.38
CA LEU A 154 7.82 16.96 29.31
C LEU A 154 8.24 16.75 27.85
N VAL A 155 9.50 17.08 27.54
CA VAL A 155 10.04 16.94 26.18
C VAL A 155 10.01 15.48 25.76
N LEU A 156 9.35 15.19 24.63
CA LEU A 156 9.24 13.85 24.10
C LEU A 156 10.61 13.37 23.59
N ALA A 157 11.24 12.47 24.33
CA ALA A 157 12.45 11.80 23.85
C ALA A 157 12.10 10.85 22.70
N ARG A 158 12.92 10.83 21.64
CA ARG A 158 12.77 9.85 20.57
C ARG A 158 12.97 8.46 21.19
N PRO A 159 12.00 7.53 21.08
CA PRO A 159 12.18 6.21 21.63
C PRO A 159 13.40 5.56 20.96
N THR A 160 14.33 5.03 21.76
CA THR A 160 15.36 4.11 21.26
C THR A 160 14.63 2.98 20.54
N SER A 161 14.96 2.76 19.28
CA SER A 161 14.23 1.83 18.40
C SER A 161 14.04 0.49 19.10
N ARG A 162 12.82 0.18 19.55
CA ARG A 162 12.50 -1.16 20.03
C ARG A 162 12.72 -2.10 18.85
N ARG A 163 13.64 -3.05 19.04
CA ARG A 163 13.90 -4.12 18.08
C ARG A 163 12.56 -4.74 17.70
N ARG A 164 12.15 -4.56 16.44
CA ARG A 164 10.88 -5.08 15.92
C ARG A 164 10.85 -6.57 16.25
N PRO A 165 9.78 -7.12 16.88
CA PRO A 165 9.69 -8.55 17.07
C PRO A 165 9.85 -9.19 15.69
N SER A 166 10.80 -10.11 15.55
CA SER A 166 11.00 -10.86 14.32
C SER A 166 9.67 -11.48 13.94
N ARG A 167 9.24 -11.30 12.69
CA ARG A 167 8.02 -11.94 12.18
C ARG A 167 8.09 -13.42 12.55
N CYS A 168 7.10 -13.92 13.30
CA CYS A 168 6.94 -15.36 13.48
C CYS A 168 6.82 -15.96 12.09
N ARG A 169 7.80 -16.78 11.71
CA ARG A 169 7.71 -17.62 10.53
C ARG A 169 6.49 -18.54 10.75
N PRO A 170 5.52 -18.62 9.81
CA PRO A 170 4.43 -19.57 9.96
C PRO A 170 5.03 -20.97 10.11
N ALA A 171 4.56 -21.70 11.12
CA ALA A 171 4.94 -23.09 11.31
C ALA A 171 4.47 -23.87 10.08
N HIS A 172 5.40 -24.51 9.36
CA HIS A 172 5.01 -25.55 8.42
C HIS A 172 4.26 -26.63 9.22
N PRO A 173 3.11 -27.13 8.73
CA PRO A 173 2.49 -28.30 9.34
C PRO A 173 3.49 -29.47 9.29
N PRO A 174 3.57 -30.31 10.34
CA PRO A 174 4.41 -31.50 10.30
C PRO A 174 3.95 -32.38 9.14
N GLY A 175 4.83 -32.56 8.17
CA GLY A 175 4.61 -33.49 7.07
C GLY A 175 4.24 -34.85 7.64
N ALA A 176 3.14 -35.41 7.12
CA ALA A 176 2.69 -36.74 7.46
C ALA A 176 3.87 -37.71 7.30
N ALA A 177 4.25 -38.32 8.42
CA ALA A 177 5.16 -39.44 8.44
C ALA A 177 4.64 -40.49 7.45
N GLY A 178 5.37 -40.67 6.36
CA GLY A 178 5.18 -41.81 5.47
C GLY A 178 5.21 -43.07 6.32
N ARG A 179 4.09 -43.80 6.34
CA ARG A 179 3.99 -45.11 6.94
C ARG A 179 5.07 -46.00 6.31
N CYS A 180 6.14 -46.24 7.06
CA CYS A 180 7.04 -47.35 6.83
C CYS A 180 6.27 -48.63 7.19
N GLY A 181 5.55 -49.18 6.21
CA GLY A 181 4.92 -50.50 6.26
C GLY A 181 5.80 -51.50 5.51
N ARG A 182 6.45 -52.39 6.27
CA ARG A 182 7.26 -53.54 5.84
C ARG A 182 6.53 -54.49 4.88
N CYS A 183 7.29 -55.03 3.92
CA CYS A 183 7.31 -56.42 3.41
C CYS A 183 8.60 -56.52 2.56
N ALA A 184 9.72 -57.13 2.98
CA ALA A 184 9.98 -58.55 3.27
C ALA A 184 9.53 -59.51 2.16
N GLN A 185 10.54 -60.13 1.52
CA GLN A 185 10.51 -61.37 0.70
C GLN A 185 9.86 -61.16 -0.70
N ARG A 186 10.50 -61.46 -1.84
CA ARG A 186 11.46 -62.50 -2.25
C ARG A 186 12.23 -62.01 -3.47
#